data_AF-A0A3B8PZF5-F1
#
_entry.id   AF-A0A3B8PZF5-F1
#
_cell.length_a   1.000
_cell.length_b   1.000
_cell.length_c   1.000
_cell.angle_alpha   90.00
_cell.angle_beta   90.00
_cell.angle_gamma   90.00
#
_symmetry.space_group_name_H-M   'P 1'
#
loop_
_entity.id
_entity.type
_entity.pdbx_description
1 polymer ?
#
loop_
_entity_poly.entity_id
_entity_poly.type
_entity_poly.pdbx_seq_one_letter_code
_entity_poly.pdbx_strand_id
1 'polypeptide(L)'
;NPLMRRLTASRGIFRHWQETNAARAGEVSGSELVSRLEVQASRPLPEGSVWTLNVTPDSVYGEGCGFDFATFGVLRLGSRFSDWRLQVETVDVNLR
;
A
#
# COMPACT_ATOMS: atom_id res chain seq x y z
N ASN A 1 -9.42 9.28 6.93
CA ASN A 1 -8.66 8.30 7.75
C ASN A 1 -7.19 8.28 7.29
N PRO A 2 -6.19 8.50 8.18
CA PRO A 2 -4.77 8.51 7.82
C PRO A 2 -4.22 7.21 7.22
N LEU A 3 -4.60 6.03 7.73
CA LEU A 3 -4.14 4.75 7.16
C LEU A 3 -4.72 4.53 5.75
N MET A 4 -5.95 4.97 5.51
CA MET A 4 -6.59 4.81 4.22
C MET A 4 -5.91 5.63 3.14
N ARG A 5 -5.58 6.90 3.41
CA ARG A 5 -4.81 7.73 2.48
C ARG A 5 -3.46 7.10 2.11
N ARG A 6 -2.81 6.44 3.07
CA ARG A 6 -1.58 5.70 2.84
C ARG A 6 -1.80 4.53 1.91
N LEU A 7 -2.83 3.71 2.15
CA LEU A 7 -3.18 2.59 1.27
C LEU A 7 -3.49 3.07 -0.15
N THR A 8 -4.30 4.12 -0.31
CA THR A 8 -4.59 4.69 -1.64
C THR A 8 -3.30 5.18 -2.31
N ALA A 9 -2.48 5.96 -1.60
CA ALA A 9 -1.22 6.48 -2.15
C ALA A 9 -0.20 5.39 -2.49
N SER A 10 -0.20 4.28 -1.74
CA SER A 10 0.72 3.15 -1.93
C SER A 10 0.11 1.99 -2.72
N ARG A 11 -0.91 2.25 -3.55
CA ARG A 11 -1.55 1.28 -4.46
C ARG A 11 -2.16 0.06 -3.78
N GLY A 12 -2.70 0.23 -2.58
CA GLY A 12 -3.41 -0.79 -1.80
C GLY A 12 -2.52 -1.64 -0.88
N ILE A 13 -1.20 -1.51 -0.92
CA ILE A 13 -0.31 -2.18 0.05
C ILE A 13 0.60 -1.14 0.67
N PHE A 14 0.63 -1.02 1.99
CA PHE A 14 1.43 -0.05 2.72
C PHE A 14 2.42 -0.75 3.65
N ARG A 15 3.71 -0.37 3.59
CA ARG A 15 4.72 -0.77 4.58
C ARG A 15 4.75 0.22 5.73
N HIS A 16 4.71 -0.27 6.97
CA HIS A 16 4.81 0.58 8.15
C HIS A 16 6.23 1.15 8.30
N TRP A 17 6.30 2.31 8.96
CA TRP A 17 7.55 3.02 9.30
C TRP A 17 8.41 3.47 8.10
N GLN A 18 7.82 3.57 6.91
CA GLN A 18 8.48 4.18 5.75
C GLN A 18 8.41 5.72 5.78
N GLU A 19 7.37 6.29 6.40
CA GLU A 19 7.31 7.71 6.70
C GLU A 19 8.15 7.95 7.96
N THR A 20 9.22 8.75 7.86
CA THR A 20 9.85 9.33 9.05
C THR A 20 8.74 10.07 9.80
N ASN A 21 8.55 9.79 11.10
CA ASN A 21 7.54 10.39 11.98
C ASN A 21 7.61 11.93 11.96
N ALA A 22 7.08 12.57 10.93
CA ALA A 22 6.87 14.00 10.89
C ALA A 22 5.59 14.24 11.67
N ALA A 23 5.61 15.15 12.64
CA ALA A 23 4.51 15.46 13.57
C ALA A 23 3.17 15.83 12.90
N ARG A 24 3.12 15.90 11.56
CA ARG A 24 1.97 16.24 10.72
C ARG A 24 1.57 15.14 9.74
N ALA A 25 2.07 13.90 9.89
CA ALA A 25 1.75 12.79 8.98
C ALA A 25 0.23 12.48 8.91
N GLY A 26 -0.56 12.94 9.89
CA GLY A 26 -2.02 12.89 9.88
C GLY A 26 -2.71 13.98 9.03
N GLU A 27 -1.99 14.99 8.55
CA GLU A 27 -2.54 16.16 7.84
C GLU A 27 -2.20 16.15 6.34
N VAL A 28 -1.26 15.30 5.92
CA VAL A 28 -0.71 15.27 4.55
C VAL A 28 -1.75 14.76 3.54
N SER A 29 -1.91 15.49 2.43
CA SER A 29 -2.81 15.08 1.33
C SER A 29 -2.37 13.75 0.69
N GLY A 30 -3.30 13.02 0.06
CA GLY A 30 -2.96 11.77 -0.64
C GLY A 30 -1.88 11.96 -1.72
N SER A 31 -1.95 13.06 -2.48
CA SER A 31 -0.97 13.42 -3.52
C SER A 31 0.42 13.72 -2.95
N GLU A 32 0.51 14.35 -1.77
CA GLU A 32 1.80 14.53 -1.10
C GLU A 32 2.37 13.23 -0.52
N LEU A 33 1.53 12.26 -0.17
CA LEU A 33 2.00 10.97 0.32
C LEU A 33 2.67 10.16 -0.80
N VAL A 34 2.20 10.24 -2.05
CA VAL A 34 2.78 9.53 -3.19
C VAL A 34 4.28 9.78 -3.36
N SER A 35 4.76 11.00 -3.10
CA SER A 35 6.19 11.35 -3.21
C SER A 35 7.04 10.91 -2.01
N ARG A 36 6.40 10.48 -0.92
CA ARG A 36 7.05 10.08 0.34
C ARG A 36 6.98 8.57 0.60
N LEU A 37 6.18 7.86 -0.19
CA LEU A 37 5.89 6.44 -0.01
C LEU A 37 6.50 5.58 -1.12
N GLU A 38 6.69 4.31 -0.80
CA GLU A 38 6.98 3.27 -1.77
C GLU A 38 5.75 3.04 -2.66
N VAL A 39 5.83 3.54 -3.88
CA VAL A 39 4.75 3.42 -4.89
C VAL A 39 5.11 2.50 -6.05
N GLN A 40 6.35 2.02 -6.09
CA GLN A 40 6.83 1.12 -7.13
C GLN A 40 6.11 -0.23 -7.08
N ALA A 41 5.95 -0.87 -8.24
CA ALA A 41 5.29 -2.17 -8.33
C ALA A 41 6.14 -3.26 -7.64
N SER A 42 7.46 -3.26 -7.84
CA SER A 42 8.38 -4.15 -7.12
C SER A 42 9.02 -3.43 -5.94
N ARG A 43 8.85 -3.97 -4.74
CA ARG A 43 9.33 -3.37 -3.48
C ARG A 43 10.26 -4.33 -2.73
N PRO A 44 11.34 -3.85 -2.10
CA PRO A 44 12.14 -4.67 -1.19
C PRO A 44 11.28 -5.17 -0.01
N LEU A 45 11.60 -6.34 0.54
CA LEU A 45 11.15 -6.75 1.88
C LEU A 45 12.29 -6.64 2.90
N PRO A 46 12.43 -5.50 3.60
CA PRO A 46 13.29 -5.44 4.77
C PRO A 46 12.84 -6.45 5.83
N GLU A 47 13.80 -7.03 6.53
CA GLU A 47 13.52 -7.90 7.67
C GLU A 47 12.77 -7.14 8.77
N GLY A 48 11.82 -7.81 9.43
CA GLY A 48 10.97 -7.20 10.45
C GLY A 48 9.95 -6.19 9.90
N SER A 49 9.80 -6.06 8.58
CA SER A 49 8.80 -5.17 7.99
C SER A 49 7.37 -5.64 8.27
N VAL A 50 6.50 -4.68 8.59
CA VAL A 50 5.06 -4.89 8.77
C VAL A 50 4.33 -4.22 7.64
N TRP A 51 3.32 -4.90 7.09
CA TRP A 51 2.56 -4.43 5.93
C TRP A 51 1.06 -4.48 6.21
N THR A 52 0.33 -3.52 5.65
CA THR A 52 -1.14 -3.53 5.60
C THR A 52 -1.58 -3.60 4.15
N LEU A 53 -2.51 -4.51 3.86
CA LEU A 53 -3.14 -4.64 2.55
C LEU A 53 -4.56 -4.09 2.65
N ASN A 54 -5.02 -3.44 1.58
CA ASN A 54 -6.40 -2.99 1.49
C ASN A 54 -7.36 -4.20 1.42
N VAL A 55 -8.60 -3.95 1.79
CA VAL A 55 -9.70 -4.87 1.53
C VAL A 55 -10.29 -4.51 0.17
N THR A 56 -10.75 -5.52 -0.56
CA THR A 56 -11.32 -5.36 -1.90
C THR A 56 -12.53 -4.42 -1.90
N PRO A 57 -12.78 -3.69 -3.01
CA PRO A 57 -13.89 -2.74 -3.16
C PRO A 57 -15.28 -3.32 -2.89
N ASP A 58 -15.46 -4.62 -3.15
CA ASP A 58 -16.73 -5.35 -2.98
C ASP A 58 -17.05 -5.71 -1.53
N SER A 59 -16.22 -5.27 -0.58
CA SER A 59 -16.53 -5.34 0.86
C SER A 59 -17.15 -4.04 1.35
N VAL A 60 -18.02 -4.11 2.38
CA VAL A 60 -18.58 -2.92 3.06
C VAL A 60 -17.47 -1.95 3.51
N TYR A 61 -16.31 -2.49 3.89
CA TYR A 61 -15.14 -1.70 4.25
C TYR A 61 -14.51 -1.01 3.04
N GLY A 62 -14.35 -1.73 1.92
CA GLY A 62 -13.79 -1.22 0.67
C GLY A 62 -14.66 -0.14 0.04
N GLU A 63 -15.97 -0.37 -0.01
CA GLU A 63 -16.98 0.60 -0.46
C GLU A 63 -16.92 1.87 0.42
N GLY A 64 -16.92 1.71 1.74
CA GLY A 64 -16.80 2.84 2.68
C GLY A 64 -15.48 3.61 2.59
N CYS A 65 -14.45 3.02 1.96
CA CYS A 65 -13.15 3.66 1.73
C CYS A 65 -13.00 4.25 0.32
N GLY A 66 -13.98 4.05 -0.57
CA GLY A 66 -13.96 4.56 -1.94
C GLY A 66 -12.85 3.94 -2.80
N PHE A 67 -12.48 2.69 -2.55
CA PHE A 67 -11.56 1.98 -3.44
C PHE A 67 -12.30 1.62 -4.73
N ASP A 68 -11.77 2.07 -5.87
CA ASP A 68 -12.17 1.67 -7.21
C ASP A 68 -11.23 0.59 -7.80
N PHE A 69 -10.36 0.03 -6.95
CA PHE A 69 -9.39 -0.99 -7.33
C PHE A 69 -9.24 -2.08 -6.27
N ALA A 70 -8.95 -3.29 -6.72
CA ALA A 70 -8.46 -4.39 -5.90
C ALA A 70 -6.94 -4.48 -6.00
N THR A 71 -6.28 -4.87 -4.92
CA THR A 71 -4.83 -5.06 -4.91
C THR A 71 -4.48 -6.42 -4.33
N PHE A 72 -3.50 -7.08 -4.92
CA PHE A 72 -2.87 -8.25 -4.33
C PHE A 72 -1.34 -8.16 -4.43
N GLY A 73 -0.67 -8.82 -3.48
CA GLY A 73 0.78 -8.90 -3.43
C GLY A 73 1.26 -10.28 -3.89
N VAL A 74 2.23 -10.32 -4.79
CA VAL A 74 2.95 -11.54 -5.16
C VAL A 74 4.33 -11.50 -4.53
N LEU A 75 4.61 -12.44 -3.64
CA LEU A 75 5.93 -12.58 -3.05
C LEU A 75 6.88 -13.25 -4.05
N ARG A 76 7.90 -12.52 -4.50
CA ARG A 76 8.97 -13.03 -5.37
C ARG A 76 10.16 -13.42 -4.52
N LEU A 77 10.50 -14.70 -4.53
CA LEU A 77 11.60 -15.24 -3.74
C LEU A 77 12.93 -15.10 -4.48
N GLY A 78 13.97 -14.77 -3.73
CA GLY A 78 15.36 -14.88 -4.15
C GLY A 78 16.09 -15.92 -3.31
N SER A 79 17.35 -16.22 -3.68
CA SER A 79 18.18 -17.18 -2.95
C SER A 79 18.53 -16.75 -1.53
N ARG A 80 18.50 -15.44 -1.25
CA ARG A 80 18.62 -14.86 0.09
C ARG A 80 17.40 -13.99 0.38
N PHE A 81 17.03 -13.87 1.66
CA PHE A 81 15.90 -13.04 2.08
C PHE A 81 16.02 -11.58 1.63
N SER A 82 17.24 -11.02 1.63
CA SER A 82 17.53 -9.67 1.13
C SER A 82 17.16 -9.46 -0.34
N ASP A 83 17.06 -10.54 -1.12
CA ASP A 83 16.74 -10.51 -2.53
C ASP A 83 15.23 -10.68 -2.78
N TRP A 84 14.43 -10.93 -1.74
CA TRP A 84 12.97 -11.08 -1.85
C TRP A 84 12.31 -9.74 -2.16
N ARG A 85 11.26 -9.80 -2.98
CA ARG A 85 10.49 -8.62 -3.40
C ARG A 85 8.99 -8.86 -3.25
N LEU A 86 8.27 -7.81 -2.86
CA LEU A 86 6.82 -7.77 -2.94
C LEU A 86 6.46 -7.11 -4.26
N GLN A 87 5.89 -7.87 -5.17
CA GLN A 87 5.30 -7.36 -6.38
C GLN A 87 3.85 -6.97 -6.09
N VAL A 88 3.49 -5.72 -6.33
CA VAL A 88 2.16 -5.16 -6.11
C VAL A 88 1.41 -5.09 -7.43
N GLU A 89 0.30 -5.80 -7.51
CA GLU A 89 -0.59 -5.81 -8.66
C GLU A 89 -1.91 -5.16 -8.28
N THR A 90 -2.39 -4.27 -9.15
CA THR A 90 -3.63 -3.52 -8.96
C THR A 90 -4.55 -3.80 -10.13
N VAL A 91 -5.82 -4.08 -9.84
CA VAL A 91 -6.86 -4.32 -10.85
C VAL A 91 -7.98 -3.33 -10.60
N ASP A 92 -8.29 -2.52 -11.61
CA ASP A 92 -9.43 -1.61 -11.55
C ASP A 92 -10.72 -2.42 -11.46
N VAL A 93 -11.59 -2.04 -10.53
CA VAL A 93 -12.88 -2.70 -10.30
C VAL A 93 -13.97 -1.70 -10.67
N ASN A 94 -14.60 -1.94 -11.82
CA ASN A 94 -15.85 -1.25 -12.15
C ASN A 94 -17.00 -1.88 -11.33
N LEU A 95 -17.18 -1.39 -10.11
CA LEU A 95 -18.41 -1.61 -9.37
C LEU A 95 -19.48 -0.74 -10.03
N ARG A 96 -20.41 -1.39 -10.73
CA ARG A 96 -21.55 -0.73 -11.39
C ARG A 96 -22.60 -0.30 -10.36
#